data_AF-A0A3D3V524-F1
#
_entry.id   AF-A0A3D3V524-F1
#
_cell.length_a   1.000
_cell.length_b   1.000
_cell.length_c   1.000
_cell.angle_alpha   90.00
_cell.angle_beta   90.00
_cell.angle_gamma   90.00
#
_symmetry.space_group_name_H-M   'P 1'
#
loop_
_entity.id
_entity.type
_entity.pdbx_description
1 polymer ?
#
loop_
_entity_poly.entity_id
_entity_poly.type
_entity_poly.pdbx_seq_one_letter_code
_entity_poly.pdbx_strand_id
1 'polypeptide(L)'
;MNPILATLLQGFFVILIAPFASGLVRFCKARLQGRNGASPFLPYYTFATLFKKQMVISTATSWVFRAVPFVVFSTSIALAFILPLLFVGGKLASMSDFLLVGGILMIGSIFLVLGGLDPGSAFGGMGSSREMTIAALVEPTIIMVFAAMSFVGGTFAIDGMMGQQLVFSHPYLLLSVFAFLLVTLAENARYPVDNPATHLELTMVHEAMILEYSGAYLAMLEYASAIKLTVFAILLSNFIFPETVIAVGGASVLVASIVAILFGVVKVVAMMGLLALLESVVVKMRFYRMQEYMSIAFFTAMFGMLIAIFSAVINVDIEYHTLFAALAVFFVILLFGRARSQVMLRYYAFSSLSIAGIALGLSFILGEEEKKHLWLFATVTILIKAIIIPIVVRYAQRKHKELISSPSFLRPASSYFVAVVILGATFFVMKQTPIVGVVEFDTLLFASIALVGLGLATMIVHRNIFSQILGLLIIENGITVFTLVTVKSLPLLIELGVFIIIVASAFILSILGSRIREFHGSSDTEDLRNLTE
;
A
#
# COMPACT_ATOMS: atom_id res chain seq x y z
N MET A 1 -31.99 -1.14 -14.16
CA MET A 1 -31.17 -1.08 -15.39
C MET A 1 -31.03 -2.49 -15.96
N ASN A 2 -31.03 -2.69 -17.28
CA ASN A 2 -30.82 -4.03 -17.86
C ASN A 2 -29.36 -4.45 -17.63
N PRO A 3 -29.07 -5.67 -17.12
CA PRO A 3 -27.71 -6.14 -16.88
C PRO A 3 -26.82 -6.16 -18.14
N ILE A 4 -27.42 -6.33 -19.33
CA ILE A 4 -26.70 -6.25 -20.61
C ILE A 4 -26.24 -4.81 -20.88
N LEU A 5 -27.13 -3.83 -20.67
CA LEU A 5 -26.82 -2.42 -20.85
C LEU A 5 -25.73 -1.97 -19.87
N ALA A 6 -25.77 -2.44 -18.63
CA ALA A 6 -24.76 -2.15 -17.61
C ALA A 6 -23.36 -2.62 -18.06
N THR A 7 -23.27 -3.87 -18.51
CA THR A 7 -22.02 -4.47 -19.01
C THR A 7 -21.48 -3.73 -20.24
N LEU A 8 -22.34 -3.38 -21.20
CA LEU A 8 -21.92 -2.62 -22.38
C LEU A 8 -21.43 -1.22 -22.01
N LEU A 9 -22.18 -0.48 -21.20
CA LEU A 9 -21.83 0.87 -20.78
C LEU A 9 -20.48 0.89 -20.05
N GLN A 10 -20.27 -0.07 -19.14
CA GLN A 10 -19.01 -0.19 -18.42
C GLN A 10 -17.82 -0.44 -19.35
N GLY A 11 -17.90 -1.44 -20.22
CA GLY A 11 -16.80 -1.77 -21.13
C GLY A 11 -16.46 -0.60 -22.06
N PHE A 12 -17.48 0.04 -22.65
CA PHE A 12 -17.27 1.22 -23.48
C PHE A 12 -16.68 2.39 -22.70
N PHE A 13 -17.14 2.64 -21.47
CA PHE A 13 -16.59 3.69 -20.62
C PHE A 13 -15.08 3.49 -20.38
N VAL A 14 -14.66 2.27 -20.01
CA VAL A 14 -13.26 1.96 -19.72
C VAL A 14 -12.38 2.11 -20.97
N ILE A 15 -12.84 1.58 -22.11
CA ILE A 15 -12.12 1.70 -23.38
C ILE A 15 -11.95 3.18 -23.75
N LEU A 16 -13.01 3.98 -23.61
CA LEU A 16 -12.96 5.41 -23.93
C LEU A 16 -12.09 6.20 -22.97
N ILE A 17 -12.11 5.94 -21.66
CA ILE A 17 -11.37 6.71 -20.66
C ILE A 17 -9.89 6.28 -20.52
N ALA A 18 -9.51 5.10 -21.01
CA ALA A 18 -8.17 4.56 -20.86
C ALA A 18 -7.02 5.45 -21.39
N PRO A 19 -7.12 6.08 -22.58
CA PRO A 19 -6.08 6.99 -23.06
C PRO A 19 -5.99 8.27 -22.21
N PHE A 20 -7.11 8.75 -21.68
CA PHE A 20 -7.13 9.88 -20.75
C PHE A 20 -6.40 9.53 -19.44
N ALA A 21 -6.60 8.32 -18.91
CA ALA A 21 -5.95 7.88 -17.67
C ALA A 21 -4.42 7.89 -17.81
N SER A 22 -3.87 7.32 -18.88
CA SER A 22 -2.42 7.31 -19.12
C SER A 22 -1.84 8.71 -19.35
N GLY A 23 -2.58 9.58 -20.05
CA GLY A 23 -2.22 10.98 -20.26
C GLY A 23 -2.24 11.81 -18.97
N LEU A 24 -3.21 11.54 -18.09
CA LEU A 24 -3.36 12.23 -16.81
C LEU A 24 -2.18 11.96 -15.88
N VAL A 25 -1.66 10.72 -15.83
CA VAL A 25 -0.44 10.41 -15.06
C VAL A 25 0.73 11.28 -15.53
N ARG A 26 0.94 11.38 -16.85
CA ARG A 26 2.02 12.20 -17.44
C ARG A 26 1.83 13.69 -17.15
N PHE A 27 0.60 14.20 -17.23
CA PHE A 27 0.25 15.58 -16.92
C PHE A 27 0.53 15.92 -15.44
N CYS A 28 0.00 15.11 -14.52
CA CYS A 28 0.18 15.31 -13.08
C CYS A 28 1.66 15.24 -12.69
N LYS A 29 2.42 14.29 -13.23
CA LYS A 29 3.86 14.15 -12.98
C LYS A 29 4.64 15.38 -13.45
N ALA A 30 4.34 15.90 -14.64
CA ALA A 30 4.98 17.12 -15.13
C ALA A 30 4.71 18.32 -14.21
N ARG A 31 3.46 18.48 -13.74
CA ARG A 31 3.07 19.55 -12.82
C ARG A 31 3.77 19.44 -11.46
N LEU A 32 3.84 18.24 -10.89
CA LEU A 32 4.56 17.99 -9.64
C LEU A 32 6.06 18.27 -9.75
N GLN A 33 6.63 18.16 -10.96
CA GLN A 33 8.02 18.49 -11.26
C GLN A 33 8.25 19.96 -11.64
N GLY A 34 7.22 20.82 -11.56
CA GLY A 34 7.31 22.24 -11.91
C GLY A 34 7.31 22.53 -13.42
N ARG A 35 6.87 21.58 -14.26
CA ARG A 35 6.74 21.72 -15.72
C ARG A 35 5.27 21.81 -16.13
N ASN A 36 4.96 22.46 -17.26
CA ASN A 36 3.58 22.56 -17.74
C ASN A 36 2.97 21.22 -18.19
N GLY A 37 3.78 20.32 -18.77
CA GLY A 37 3.35 19.01 -19.23
C GLY A 37 2.49 19.03 -20.51
N ALA A 38 2.35 17.86 -21.15
CA ALA A 38 1.42 17.67 -22.26
C ALA A 38 -0.02 17.54 -21.76
N SER A 39 -1.00 17.86 -22.61
CA SER A 39 -2.41 17.74 -22.26
C SER A 39 -2.79 16.27 -21.97
N PRO A 40 -3.71 16.00 -21.00
CA PRO A 40 -4.18 14.64 -20.72
C PRO A 40 -4.83 13.94 -21.92
N PHE A 41 -5.30 14.71 -22.92
CA PHE A 41 -5.93 14.18 -24.13
C PHE A 41 -4.93 13.83 -25.24
N LEU A 42 -3.63 14.13 -25.09
CA LEU A 42 -2.63 13.82 -26.10
C LEU A 42 -2.61 12.33 -26.52
N PRO A 43 -2.72 11.33 -25.61
CA PRO A 43 -2.68 9.92 -26.00
C PRO A 43 -3.74 9.51 -27.03
N TYR A 44 -4.93 10.15 -27.07
CA TYR A 44 -5.93 9.88 -28.10
C TYR A 44 -5.40 10.21 -29.50
N TYR A 45 -4.75 11.36 -29.65
CA TYR A 45 -4.14 11.77 -30.90
C TYR A 45 -2.93 10.91 -31.24
N THR A 46 -2.14 10.52 -30.23
CA THR A 46 -0.99 9.62 -30.42
C THR A 46 -1.44 8.27 -30.97
N PHE A 47 -2.44 7.63 -30.35
CA PHE A 47 -2.97 6.35 -30.85
C PHE A 47 -3.59 6.50 -32.24
N ALA A 48 -4.41 7.53 -32.47
CA ALA A 48 -4.99 7.79 -33.80
C ALA A 48 -3.92 8.03 -34.87
N THR A 49 -2.77 8.59 -34.50
CA THR A 49 -1.63 8.79 -35.40
C THR A 49 -0.90 7.46 -35.65
N LEU A 50 -0.63 6.67 -34.61
CA LEU A 50 0.03 5.37 -34.73
C LEU A 50 -0.78 4.39 -35.60
N PHE A 51 -2.10 4.37 -35.48
CA PHE A 51 -2.98 3.56 -36.35
C PHE A 51 -2.88 3.94 -37.84
N LYS A 52 -2.47 5.17 -38.16
CA LYS A 52 -2.28 5.63 -39.56
C LYS A 52 -0.85 5.43 -40.06
N LYS A 53 0.09 5.07 -39.20
CA LYS A 53 1.50 4.88 -39.57
C LYS A 53 1.68 3.53 -40.24
N GLN A 54 2.58 3.49 -41.22
CA GLN A 54 3.00 2.25 -41.87
C GLN A 54 3.70 1.35 -40.86
N MET A 55 3.48 0.04 -41.01
CA MET A 55 4.13 -0.97 -40.19
C MET A 55 5.37 -1.49 -40.93
N VAL A 56 6.49 -1.53 -40.21
CA VAL A 56 7.70 -2.24 -40.62
C VAL A 56 7.76 -3.51 -39.80
N ILE A 57 7.72 -4.66 -40.47
CA ILE A 57 7.74 -5.98 -39.85
C ILE A 57 8.97 -6.71 -40.39
N SER A 58 9.82 -7.21 -39.49
CA SER A 58 11.01 -7.98 -39.87
C SER A 58 10.62 -9.29 -40.55
N THR A 59 11.38 -9.68 -41.57
CA THR A 59 11.20 -10.96 -42.29
C THR A 59 11.55 -12.18 -41.45
N ALA A 60 12.27 -11.99 -40.34
CA ALA A 60 12.63 -13.06 -39.39
C ALA A 60 11.49 -13.41 -38.43
N THR A 61 10.42 -12.62 -38.37
CA THR A 61 9.29 -12.85 -37.46
C THR A 61 8.38 -13.95 -37.96
N SER A 62 7.80 -14.72 -37.03
CA SER A 62 6.84 -15.75 -37.32
C SER A 62 5.40 -15.21 -37.32
N TRP A 63 4.42 -16.11 -37.44
CA TRP A 63 3.01 -15.76 -37.31
C TRP A 63 2.68 -15.24 -35.89
N VAL A 64 3.49 -15.60 -34.89
CA VAL A 64 3.29 -15.21 -33.49
C VAL A 64 3.34 -13.69 -33.35
N PHE A 65 4.37 -13.03 -33.91
CA PHE A 65 4.47 -11.56 -33.89
C PHE A 65 3.22 -10.85 -34.40
N ARG A 66 2.52 -11.42 -35.38
CA ARG A 66 1.28 -10.84 -35.92
C ARG A 66 0.07 -11.09 -35.03
N ALA A 67 0.02 -12.21 -34.32
CA ALA A 67 -1.09 -12.56 -33.43
C ALA A 67 -1.06 -11.80 -32.09
N VAL A 68 0.14 -11.52 -31.57
CA VAL A 68 0.34 -10.95 -30.22
C VAL A 68 -0.47 -9.66 -29.97
N PRO A 69 -0.43 -8.62 -30.83
CA PRO A 69 -1.19 -7.39 -30.60
C PRO A 69 -2.69 -7.64 -30.46
N PHE A 70 -3.26 -8.55 -31.25
CA PHE A 70 -4.69 -8.88 -31.19
C PHE A 70 -5.05 -9.62 -29.92
N VAL A 71 -4.22 -10.58 -29.49
CA VAL A 71 -4.46 -11.35 -28.26
C VAL A 71 -4.38 -10.44 -27.04
N VAL A 72 -3.31 -9.66 -26.91
CA VAL A 72 -3.09 -8.75 -25.77
C VAL A 72 -4.16 -7.66 -25.69
N PHE A 73 -4.59 -7.15 -26.84
CA PHE A 73 -5.69 -6.18 -26.91
C PHE A 73 -7.03 -6.82 -26.51
N SER A 74 -7.31 -8.03 -27.02
CA SER A 74 -8.56 -8.74 -26.71
C SER A 74 -8.67 -9.13 -25.25
N THR A 75 -7.58 -9.59 -24.61
CA THR A 75 -7.57 -9.91 -23.18
C THR A 75 -7.81 -8.66 -22.32
N SER A 76 -7.19 -7.53 -22.67
CA SER A 76 -7.40 -6.26 -21.96
C SER A 76 -8.83 -5.74 -22.12
N ILE A 77 -9.43 -5.88 -23.30
CA ILE A 77 -10.85 -5.58 -23.53
C ILE A 77 -11.75 -6.51 -22.70
N ALA A 78 -11.47 -7.82 -22.68
CA ALA A 78 -12.26 -8.78 -21.92
C ALA A 78 -12.33 -8.40 -20.44
N LEU A 79 -11.21 -7.96 -19.85
CA LEU A 79 -11.18 -7.48 -18.46
C LEU A 79 -12.09 -6.27 -18.23
N ALA A 80 -12.19 -5.34 -19.18
CA ALA A 80 -13.06 -4.17 -19.08
C ALA A 80 -14.55 -4.52 -19.05
N PHE A 81 -14.96 -5.62 -19.71
CA PHE A 81 -16.34 -6.08 -19.75
C PHE A 81 -16.70 -7.06 -18.62
N ILE A 82 -15.74 -7.85 -18.13
CA ILE A 82 -15.97 -8.91 -17.14
C ILE A 82 -15.92 -8.40 -15.71
N LEU A 83 -14.95 -7.54 -15.37
CA LEU A 83 -14.73 -7.12 -13.97
C LEU A 83 -15.80 -6.13 -13.48
N PRO A 84 -16.13 -6.10 -12.18
CA PRO A 84 -17.06 -5.12 -11.61
C PRO A 84 -16.37 -3.75 -11.44
N LEU A 85 -16.46 -2.88 -12.46
CA LEU A 85 -15.77 -1.60 -12.47
C LEU A 85 -16.69 -0.43 -12.12
N LEU A 86 -17.88 -0.36 -12.72
CA LEU A 86 -18.87 0.69 -12.44
C LEU A 86 -20.14 0.13 -11.79
N PHE A 87 -20.52 -1.09 -12.17
CA PHE A 87 -21.75 -1.72 -11.73
C PHE A 87 -21.47 -3.10 -11.12
N VAL A 88 -22.32 -3.50 -10.18
CA VAL A 88 -22.38 -4.87 -9.65
C VAL A 88 -23.65 -5.55 -10.16
N GLY A 89 -23.55 -6.82 -10.58
CA GLY A 89 -24.67 -7.61 -11.12
C GLY A 89 -24.88 -7.45 -12.63
N GLY A 90 -23.82 -7.21 -13.39
CA GLY A 90 -23.85 -7.22 -14.86
C GLY A 90 -24.11 -8.61 -15.45
N LYS A 91 -24.44 -8.71 -16.74
CA LYS A 91 -24.74 -10.03 -17.36
C LYS A 91 -23.52 -10.97 -17.37
N LEU A 92 -22.33 -10.39 -17.53
CA LEU A 92 -21.05 -11.11 -17.49
C LEU A 92 -20.45 -11.23 -16.08
N ALA A 93 -21.15 -10.77 -15.04
CA ALA A 93 -20.64 -10.80 -13.66
C ALA A 93 -20.29 -12.22 -13.19
N SER A 94 -21.03 -13.24 -13.64
CA SER A 94 -20.74 -14.63 -13.32
C SER A 94 -19.43 -15.15 -13.93
N MET A 95 -18.87 -14.46 -14.92
CA MET A 95 -17.57 -14.78 -15.50
C MET A 95 -16.42 -14.07 -14.79
N SER A 96 -16.69 -13.27 -13.76
CA SER A 96 -15.67 -12.52 -12.99
C SER A 96 -14.94 -13.36 -11.94
N ASP A 97 -14.92 -14.69 -12.08
CA ASP A 97 -14.19 -15.58 -11.20
C ASP A 97 -12.70 -15.22 -11.21
N PHE A 98 -12.11 -15.03 -10.02
CA PHE A 98 -10.74 -14.52 -9.94
C PHE A 98 -9.70 -15.44 -10.60
N LEU A 99 -9.94 -16.77 -10.62
CA LEU A 99 -9.10 -17.73 -11.35
C LEU A 99 -9.21 -17.56 -12.87
N LEU A 100 -10.42 -17.31 -13.37
CA LEU A 100 -10.65 -17.05 -14.80
C LEU A 100 -10.00 -15.73 -15.22
N VAL A 101 -10.16 -14.68 -14.41
CA VAL A 101 -9.50 -13.39 -14.60
C VAL A 101 -7.97 -13.54 -14.61
N GLY A 102 -7.42 -14.32 -13.68
CA GLY A 102 -6.00 -14.67 -13.65
C GLY A 102 -5.56 -15.38 -14.94
N GLY A 103 -6.36 -16.33 -15.44
CA GLY A 103 -6.10 -17.00 -16.72
C GLY A 103 -6.10 -16.05 -17.93
N ILE A 104 -7.03 -15.10 -18.00
CA ILE A 104 -7.07 -14.08 -19.05
C ILE A 104 -5.80 -13.21 -19.02
N LEU A 105 -5.35 -12.81 -17.84
CA LEU A 105 -4.11 -12.06 -17.65
C LEU A 105 -2.89 -12.87 -18.10
N MET A 106 -2.82 -14.13 -17.68
CA MET A 106 -1.73 -15.05 -18.04
C MET A 106 -1.62 -15.25 -19.55
N ILE A 107 -2.74 -15.41 -20.27
CA ILE A 107 -2.75 -15.51 -21.74
C ILE A 107 -2.15 -14.24 -22.36
N GLY A 108 -2.54 -13.06 -21.88
CA GLY A 108 -1.98 -11.80 -22.34
C GLY A 108 -0.46 -11.71 -22.13
N SER A 109 0.00 -12.05 -20.93
CA SER A 109 1.42 -12.00 -20.56
C SER A 109 2.26 -13.01 -21.34
N ILE A 110 1.79 -14.25 -21.51
CA ILE A 110 2.47 -15.28 -22.31
C ILE A 110 2.67 -14.81 -23.75
N PHE A 111 1.61 -14.31 -24.40
CA PHE A 111 1.73 -13.83 -25.79
C PHE A 111 2.66 -12.62 -25.88
N LEU A 112 2.62 -11.71 -24.91
CA LEU A 112 3.53 -10.55 -24.89
C LEU A 112 5.01 -10.99 -24.79
N VAL A 113 5.31 -11.95 -23.91
CA VAL A 113 6.64 -12.56 -23.76
C VAL A 113 7.08 -13.26 -25.06
N LEU A 114 6.19 -14.05 -25.69
CA LEU A 114 6.49 -14.68 -26.98
C LEU A 114 6.74 -13.65 -28.08
N GLY A 115 5.98 -12.54 -28.08
CA GLY A 115 6.15 -11.43 -29.01
C GLY A 115 7.48 -10.70 -28.87
N GLY A 116 8.06 -10.66 -27.67
CA GLY A 116 9.41 -10.13 -27.44
C GLY A 116 10.52 -11.09 -27.85
N LEU A 117 10.27 -12.41 -27.83
CA LEU A 117 11.25 -13.43 -28.23
C LEU A 117 11.29 -13.66 -29.74
N ASP A 118 10.15 -13.55 -30.43
CA ASP A 118 9.99 -13.91 -31.85
C ASP A 118 10.90 -13.11 -32.82
N PRO A 119 11.13 -11.80 -32.64
CA PRO A 119 12.07 -11.05 -33.50
C PRO A 119 13.54 -11.47 -33.33
N GLY A 120 13.88 -12.20 -32.27
CA GLY A 120 15.25 -12.65 -32.00
C GLY A 120 16.23 -11.54 -31.57
N SER A 121 15.72 -10.38 -31.11
CA SER A 121 16.59 -9.28 -30.65
C SER A 121 17.12 -9.53 -29.22
N ALA A 122 18.32 -9.03 -28.93
CA ALA A 122 18.95 -9.19 -27.61
C ALA A 122 18.11 -8.56 -26.49
N PHE A 123 17.45 -7.43 -26.76
CA PHE A 123 16.60 -6.73 -25.79
C PHE A 123 15.27 -7.42 -25.56
N GLY A 124 14.63 -7.88 -26.63
CA GLY A 124 13.37 -8.61 -26.53
C GLY A 124 13.50 -9.85 -25.64
N GLY A 125 14.57 -10.63 -25.81
CA GLY A 125 14.86 -11.79 -24.96
C GLY A 125 15.15 -11.44 -23.50
N MET A 126 15.96 -10.40 -23.25
CA MET A 126 16.24 -9.94 -21.88
C MET A 126 14.98 -9.40 -21.17
N GLY A 127 14.16 -8.61 -21.87
CA GLY A 127 12.88 -8.10 -21.35
C GLY A 127 11.91 -9.23 -21.03
N SER A 128 11.75 -10.16 -21.96
CA SER A 128 10.89 -11.35 -21.84
C SER A 128 11.27 -12.23 -20.64
N SER A 129 12.57 -12.48 -20.44
CA SER A 129 13.06 -13.24 -19.28
C SER A 129 12.76 -12.55 -17.94
N ARG A 130 12.91 -11.23 -17.89
CA ARG A 130 12.63 -10.42 -16.69
C ARG A 130 11.14 -10.36 -16.40
N GLU A 131 10.31 -10.14 -17.42
CA GLU A 131 8.85 -10.13 -17.29
C GLU A 131 8.37 -11.48 -16.76
N MET A 132 8.81 -12.59 -17.34
CA MET A 132 8.41 -13.93 -16.90
C MET A 132 8.80 -14.21 -15.43
N THR A 133 9.95 -13.71 -14.99
CA THR A 133 10.38 -13.82 -13.59
C THR A 133 9.49 -13.01 -12.65
N ILE A 134 9.03 -11.84 -13.08
CA ILE A 134 8.11 -10.99 -12.30
C ILE A 134 6.70 -11.61 -12.29
N ALA A 135 6.19 -12.02 -13.45
CA ALA A 135 4.88 -12.66 -13.60
C ALA A 135 4.75 -13.92 -12.74
N ALA A 136 5.80 -14.77 -12.69
CA ALA A 136 5.83 -15.97 -11.85
C ALA A 136 5.66 -15.68 -10.34
N LEU A 137 5.94 -14.46 -9.88
CA LEU A 137 5.74 -14.03 -8.50
C LEU A 137 4.43 -13.25 -8.31
N VAL A 138 4.03 -12.48 -9.32
CA VAL A 138 2.81 -11.65 -9.29
C VAL A 138 1.55 -12.51 -9.35
N GLU A 139 1.51 -13.53 -10.23
CA GLU A 139 0.31 -14.36 -10.44
C GLU A 139 -0.14 -15.10 -9.17
N PRO A 140 0.73 -15.82 -8.42
CA PRO A 140 0.34 -16.44 -7.15
C PRO A 140 -0.13 -15.41 -6.11
N THR A 141 0.40 -14.19 -6.17
CA THR A 141 0.01 -13.10 -5.27
C THR A 141 -1.39 -12.58 -5.59
N ILE A 142 -1.72 -12.42 -6.89
CA ILE A 142 -3.09 -12.08 -7.34
C ILE A 142 -4.08 -13.12 -6.81
N ILE A 143 -3.77 -14.41 -7.02
CA ILE A 143 -4.60 -15.52 -6.55
C ILE A 143 -4.77 -15.44 -5.03
N MET A 144 -3.71 -15.15 -4.28
CA MET A 144 -3.78 -15.10 -2.82
C MET A 144 -4.63 -13.93 -2.30
N VAL A 145 -4.52 -12.75 -2.92
CA VAL A 145 -5.35 -11.58 -2.60
C VAL A 145 -6.83 -11.91 -2.74
N PHE A 146 -7.22 -12.45 -3.90
CA PHE A 146 -8.64 -12.75 -4.15
C PHE A 146 -9.11 -14.00 -3.42
N ALA A 147 -8.25 -14.98 -3.14
CA ALA A 147 -8.60 -16.13 -2.32
C ALA A 147 -8.94 -15.72 -0.87
N ALA A 148 -8.18 -14.77 -0.29
CA ALA A 148 -8.50 -14.22 1.02
C ALA A 148 -9.89 -13.56 1.05
N MET A 149 -10.21 -12.77 0.03
CA MET A 149 -11.52 -12.11 -0.10
C MET A 149 -12.64 -13.11 -0.40
N SER A 150 -12.35 -14.13 -1.20
CA SER A 150 -13.28 -15.20 -1.58
C SER A 150 -13.69 -16.05 -0.39
N PHE A 151 -12.73 -16.38 0.48
CA PHE A 151 -12.97 -17.14 1.70
C PHE A 151 -14.01 -16.45 2.60
N VAL A 152 -13.92 -15.12 2.72
CA VAL A 152 -14.83 -14.31 3.53
C VAL A 152 -16.17 -14.10 2.83
N GLY A 153 -16.16 -13.75 1.54
CA GLY A 153 -17.38 -13.46 0.78
C GLY A 153 -18.20 -14.68 0.36
N GLY A 154 -17.65 -15.89 0.49
CA GLY A 154 -18.31 -17.13 0.08
C GLY A 154 -18.50 -17.28 -1.44
N THR A 155 -17.89 -16.42 -2.25
CA THR A 155 -18.03 -16.41 -3.71
C THR A 155 -16.67 -16.35 -4.40
N PHE A 156 -16.52 -17.05 -5.52
CA PHE A 156 -15.31 -16.97 -6.37
C PHE A 156 -15.34 -15.78 -7.35
N ALA A 157 -16.52 -15.23 -7.63
CA ALA A 157 -16.71 -14.07 -8.51
C ALA A 157 -16.34 -12.77 -7.80
N ILE A 158 -15.48 -11.95 -8.44
CA ILE A 158 -15.07 -10.64 -7.91
C ILE A 158 -16.27 -9.69 -7.81
N ASP A 159 -17.28 -9.83 -8.69
CA ASP A 159 -18.55 -9.08 -8.61
C ASP A 159 -19.28 -9.32 -7.29
N GLY A 160 -19.34 -10.58 -6.84
CA GLY A 160 -19.94 -10.96 -5.55
C GLY A 160 -19.18 -10.37 -4.37
N MET A 161 -17.85 -10.36 -4.43
CA MET A 161 -16.99 -9.76 -3.39
C MET A 161 -17.23 -8.25 -3.24
N MET A 162 -17.50 -7.54 -4.35
CA MET A 162 -17.81 -6.10 -4.36
C MET A 162 -19.21 -5.79 -3.85
N GLY A 163 -20.20 -6.63 -4.17
CA GLY A 163 -21.57 -6.41 -3.72
C GLY A 163 -21.74 -6.44 -2.19
N GLN A 164 -20.90 -7.17 -1.47
CA GLN A 164 -21.01 -7.38 -0.02
C GLN A 164 -20.22 -6.37 0.82
N GLN A 165 -19.48 -5.43 0.21
CA GLN A 165 -18.66 -4.43 0.92
C GLN A 165 -17.72 -5.04 1.98
N LEU A 166 -17.14 -6.21 1.69
CA LEU A 166 -16.41 -7.07 2.64
C LEU A 166 -15.29 -6.37 3.42
N VAL A 167 -14.63 -5.39 2.80
CA VAL A 167 -13.51 -4.67 3.42
C VAL A 167 -13.98 -3.87 4.64
N PHE A 168 -15.23 -3.40 4.65
CA PHE A 168 -15.84 -2.64 5.74
C PHE A 168 -16.29 -3.52 6.91
N SER A 169 -16.78 -4.72 6.61
CA SER A 169 -17.17 -5.69 7.64
C SER A 169 -15.98 -6.44 8.22
N HIS A 170 -14.92 -6.66 7.43
CA HIS A 170 -13.77 -7.49 7.81
C HIS A 170 -12.44 -6.74 7.64
N PRO A 171 -11.96 -6.07 8.71
CA PRO A 171 -10.76 -5.23 8.70
C PRO A 171 -9.49 -5.89 8.15
N TYR A 172 -9.31 -7.19 8.42
CA TYR A 172 -8.10 -7.92 8.01
C TYR A 172 -7.95 -8.02 6.48
N LEU A 173 -9.02 -7.80 5.71
CA LEU A 173 -8.96 -7.68 4.25
C LEU A 173 -8.24 -6.41 3.79
N LEU A 174 -8.01 -5.41 4.64
CA LEU A 174 -7.14 -4.26 4.32
C LEU A 174 -5.71 -4.70 3.97
N LEU A 175 -5.23 -5.79 4.57
CA LEU A 175 -3.93 -6.38 4.21
C LEU A 175 -3.95 -6.91 2.77
N SER A 176 -5.04 -7.56 2.37
CA SER A 176 -5.24 -8.03 1.00
C SER A 176 -5.36 -6.87 0.02
N VAL A 177 -6.05 -5.78 0.37
CA VAL A 177 -6.13 -4.55 -0.44
C VAL A 177 -4.74 -3.90 -0.59
N PHE A 178 -3.95 -3.85 0.49
CA PHE A 178 -2.58 -3.34 0.41
C PHE A 178 -1.68 -4.22 -0.47
N ALA A 179 -1.77 -5.54 -0.35
CA ALA A 179 -1.08 -6.47 -1.25
C ALA A 179 -1.53 -6.29 -2.70
N PHE A 180 -2.83 -6.07 -2.94
CA PHE A 180 -3.38 -5.78 -4.26
C PHE A 180 -2.83 -4.48 -4.85
N LEU A 181 -2.61 -3.45 -4.02
CA LEU A 181 -1.96 -2.21 -4.46
C LEU A 181 -0.53 -2.47 -4.95
N LEU A 182 0.25 -3.28 -4.22
CA LEU A 182 1.62 -3.63 -4.64
C LEU A 182 1.63 -4.42 -5.95
N VAL A 183 0.73 -5.39 -6.07
CA VAL A 183 0.54 -6.19 -7.29
C VAL A 183 0.09 -5.33 -8.46
N THR A 184 -0.83 -4.39 -8.24
CA THR A 184 -1.32 -3.46 -9.26
C THR A 184 -0.19 -2.61 -9.85
N LEU A 185 0.76 -2.17 -9.02
CA LEU A 185 1.93 -1.42 -9.49
C LEU A 185 2.89 -2.31 -10.30
N ALA A 186 3.04 -3.56 -9.90
CA ALA A 186 3.88 -4.54 -10.59
C ALA A 186 3.34 -4.92 -11.97
N GLU A 187 2.08 -5.33 -12.02
CA GLU A 187 1.39 -5.84 -13.21
C GLU A 187 1.23 -4.78 -14.30
N ASN A 188 1.23 -3.49 -13.92
CA ASN A 188 1.15 -2.36 -14.84
C ASN A 188 2.52 -1.72 -15.15
N ALA A 189 3.62 -2.38 -14.79
CA ALA A 189 5.00 -1.91 -15.02
C ALA A 189 5.24 -0.47 -14.53
N ARG A 190 4.74 -0.15 -13.32
CA ARG A 190 4.84 1.18 -12.69
C ARG A 190 5.90 1.21 -11.60
N TYR A 191 6.27 2.41 -11.16
CA TYR A 191 7.19 2.56 -10.03
C TYR A 191 6.60 1.89 -8.78
N PRO A 192 7.41 1.20 -7.97
CA PRO A 192 8.88 1.08 -8.04
C PRO A 192 9.42 -0.04 -8.96
N VAL A 193 8.54 -0.80 -9.61
CA VAL A 193 8.84 -2.04 -10.34
C VAL A 193 9.53 -1.76 -11.67
N ASP A 194 8.89 -0.99 -12.54
CA ASP A 194 9.47 -0.54 -13.80
C ASP A 194 9.21 0.96 -14.02
N ASN A 195 9.86 1.54 -15.02
CA ASN A 195 9.64 2.91 -15.46
C ASN A 195 9.26 2.94 -16.95
N PRO A 196 7.99 3.24 -17.28
CA PRO A 196 7.54 3.29 -18.66
C PRO A 196 8.10 4.49 -19.46
N ALA A 197 8.80 5.42 -18.81
CA ALA A 197 9.46 6.54 -19.48
C ALA A 197 10.95 6.31 -19.77
N THR A 198 11.52 5.18 -19.34
CA THR A 198 12.94 4.89 -19.57
C THR A 198 13.09 3.99 -20.79
N HIS A 199 13.69 4.54 -21.85
CA HIS A 199 14.14 3.77 -23.03
C HIS A 199 15.62 3.34 -22.92
N LEU A 200 16.16 3.24 -21.69
CA LEU A 200 17.52 2.76 -21.48
C LEU A 200 17.54 1.23 -21.55
N GLU A 201 17.94 0.75 -22.72
CA GLU A 201 18.21 -0.63 -23.14
C GLU A 201 18.46 -1.65 -22.01
N LEU A 202 19.42 -1.38 -21.12
CA LEU A 202 19.83 -2.31 -20.06
C LEU A 202 18.81 -2.50 -18.93
N THR A 203 17.92 -1.55 -18.71
CA THR A 203 16.99 -1.53 -17.55
C THR A 203 15.54 -1.78 -17.92
N MET A 204 15.22 -1.85 -19.20
CA MET A 204 13.85 -2.05 -19.67
C MET A 204 13.38 -3.47 -19.33
N VAL A 205 12.10 -3.57 -18.95
CA VAL A 205 11.38 -4.84 -18.86
C VAL A 205 10.25 -4.81 -19.89
N HIS A 206 9.24 -3.98 -19.66
CA HIS A 206 8.07 -3.93 -20.53
C HIS A 206 8.39 -3.34 -21.91
N GLU A 207 9.07 -2.19 -21.93
CA GLU A 207 9.41 -1.47 -23.16
C GLU A 207 10.25 -2.32 -24.12
N ALA A 208 11.14 -3.16 -23.57
CA ALA A 208 12.02 -4.03 -24.35
C ALA A 208 11.27 -5.06 -25.19
N MET A 209 10.10 -5.52 -24.73
CA MET A 209 9.30 -6.53 -25.44
C MET A 209 8.53 -5.94 -26.62
N ILE A 210 8.25 -4.62 -26.60
CA ILE A 210 7.47 -3.94 -27.63
C ILE A 210 8.31 -3.15 -28.65
N LEU A 211 9.64 -3.09 -28.48
CA LEU A 211 10.54 -2.26 -29.30
C LEU A 211 10.45 -2.51 -30.82
N GLU A 212 10.23 -3.76 -31.23
CA GLU A 212 10.20 -4.16 -32.64
C GLU A 212 8.84 -3.89 -33.30
N TYR A 213 7.81 -3.53 -32.52
CA TYR A 213 6.49 -3.24 -33.03
C TYR A 213 6.39 -1.80 -33.54
N SER A 214 5.69 -1.62 -34.65
CA SER A 214 5.49 -0.33 -35.29
C SER A 214 4.05 -0.14 -35.80
N GLY A 215 3.66 1.10 -36.02
CA GLY A 215 2.35 1.47 -36.57
C GLY A 215 1.17 0.97 -35.73
N ALA A 216 0.20 0.33 -36.39
CA ALA A 216 -1.04 -0.11 -35.77
C ALA A 216 -0.83 -1.18 -34.67
N TYR A 217 0.17 -2.06 -34.81
CA TYR A 217 0.45 -3.08 -33.79
C TYR A 217 0.95 -2.48 -32.48
N LEU A 218 1.85 -1.49 -32.57
CA LEU A 218 2.30 -0.74 -31.39
C LEU A 218 1.14 0.00 -30.72
N ALA A 219 0.25 0.62 -31.53
CA ALA A 219 -0.95 1.29 -31.02
C ALA A 219 -1.84 0.34 -30.21
N MET A 220 -2.06 -0.89 -30.69
CA MET A 220 -2.87 -1.89 -29.99
C MET A 220 -2.23 -2.31 -28.66
N LEU A 221 -0.91 -2.53 -28.63
CA LEU A 221 -0.19 -2.93 -27.41
C LEU A 221 -0.16 -1.83 -26.36
N GLU A 222 0.17 -0.60 -26.74
CA GLU A 222 0.14 0.53 -25.81
C GLU A 222 -1.29 0.83 -25.32
N TYR A 223 -2.29 0.68 -26.19
CA TYR A 223 -3.68 0.88 -25.81
C TYR A 223 -4.18 -0.21 -24.87
N ALA A 224 -3.78 -1.47 -25.09
CA ALA A 224 -4.03 -2.57 -24.17
C ALA A 224 -3.44 -2.28 -22.77
N SER A 225 -2.21 -1.79 -22.71
CA SER A 225 -1.56 -1.36 -21.46
C SER A 225 -2.32 -0.22 -20.76
N ALA A 226 -2.82 0.76 -21.53
CA ALA A 226 -3.65 1.85 -20.98
C ALA A 226 -5.00 1.34 -20.42
N ILE A 227 -5.64 0.38 -21.10
CA ILE A 227 -6.86 -0.26 -20.62
C ILE A 227 -6.58 -1.01 -19.32
N LYS A 228 -5.53 -1.85 -19.29
CA LYS A 228 -5.12 -2.62 -18.10
C LYS A 228 -4.87 -1.71 -16.90
N LEU A 229 -4.11 -0.63 -17.08
CA LEU A 229 -3.86 0.37 -16.02
C LEU A 229 -5.17 0.96 -15.46
N THR A 230 -6.11 1.28 -16.34
CA THR A 230 -7.40 1.88 -15.96
C THR A 230 -8.28 0.88 -15.22
N VAL A 231 -8.34 -0.37 -15.69
CA VAL A 231 -9.07 -1.47 -15.05
C VAL A 231 -8.57 -1.70 -13.63
N PHE A 232 -7.26 -1.88 -13.46
CA PHE A 232 -6.67 -2.11 -12.14
C PHE A 232 -6.83 -0.91 -11.20
N ALA A 233 -6.72 0.32 -11.71
CA ALA A 233 -6.92 1.51 -10.89
C ALA A 233 -8.36 1.65 -10.40
N ILE A 234 -9.36 1.42 -11.27
CA ILE A 234 -10.77 1.44 -10.88
C ILE A 234 -11.06 0.29 -9.91
N LEU A 235 -10.58 -0.93 -10.20
CA LEU A 235 -10.80 -2.10 -9.35
C LEU A 235 -10.21 -1.88 -7.94
N LEU A 236 -8.98 -1.39 -7.84
CA LEU A 236 -8.36 -1.04 -6.56
C LEU A 236 -9.15 0.05 -5.82
N SER A 237 -9.64 1.06 -6.54
CA SER A 237 -10.48 2.10 -5.96
C SER A 237 -11.82 1.56 -5.45
N ASN A 238 -12.41 0.56 -6.12
CA ASN A 238 -13.67 -0.07 -5.71
C ASN A 238 -13.52 -0.82 -4.38
N PHE A 239 -12.38 -1.47 -4.14
CA PHE A 239 -12.09 -2.10 -2.85
C PHE A 239 -11.96 -1.11 -1.69
N ILE A 240 -11.47 0.11 -1.97
CA ILE A 240 -11.30 1.16 -0.95
C ILE A 240 -12.62 1.92 -0.72
N PHE A 241 -13.39 2.18 -1.78
CA PHE A 241 -14.62 2.96 -1.76
C PHE A 241 -15.78 2.21 -2.43
N PRO A 242 -16.31 1.13 -1.84
CA PRO A 242 -17.30 0.27 -2.48
C PRO A 242 -18.67 0.92 -2.64
N GLU A 243 -19.04 1.91 -1.82
CA GLU A 243 -20.31 2.66 -1.91
C GLU A 243 -20.51 3.37 -3.26
N THR A 244 -19.41 3.63 -3.96
CA THR A 244 -19.41 4.33 -5.24
C THR A 244 -19.69 3.40 -6.44
N VAL A 245 -19.88 2.10 -6.20
CA VAL A 245 -20.26 1.11 -7.22
C VAL A 245 -21.77 0.88 -7.17
N ILE A 246 -22.43 1.01 -8.32
CA ILE A 246 -23.90 1.02 -8.35
C ILE A 246 -24.45 -0.38 -8.63
N ALA A 247 -25.29 -0.88 -7.73
CA ALA A 247 -26.00 -2.14 -7.93
C ALA A 247 -27.07 -2.02 -9.03
N VAL A 248 -27.16 -3.03 -9.90
CA VAL A 248 -28.17 -3.11 -10.95
C VAL A 248 -29.53 -3.43 -10.34
N GLY A 249 -30.39 -2.43 -10.11
CA GLY A 249 -31.80 -2.69 -9.72
C GLY A 249 -32.58 -1.57 -9.03
N GLY A 250 -31.94 -0.59 -8.38
CA GLY A 250 -32.64 0.30 -7.43
C GLY A 250 -33.13 1.66 -7.94
N ALA A 251 -32.61 2.18 -9.06
CA ALA A 251 -32.89 3.56 -9.51
C ALA A 251 -33.32 3.64 -10.99
N SER A 252 -33.85 4.81 -11.38
CA SER A 252 -34.10 5.12 -12.79
C SER A 252 -32.81 4.92 -13.59
N VAL A 253 -32.94 4.26 -14.75
CA VAL A 253 -31.79 3.78 -15.53
C VAL A 253 -30.82 4.93 -15.86
N LEU A 254 -31.36 6.09 -16.23
CA LEU A 254 -30.57 7.27 -16.60
C LEU A 254 -29.76 7.84 -15.43
N VAL A 255 -30.38 8.00 -14.25
CA VAL A 255 -29.68 8.55 -13.08
C VAL A 255 -28.58 7.60 -12.62
N ALA A 256 -28.85 6.30 -12.55
CA ALA A 256 -27.86 5.29 -12.20
C ALA A 256 -26.65 5.31 -13.16
N SER A 257 -26.89 5.41 -14.47
CA SER A 257 -25.81 5.48 -15.46
C SER A 257 -24.96 6.75 -15.33
N ILE A 258 -25.59 7.92 -15.15
CA ILE A 258 -24.87 9.20 -15.01
C ILE A 258 -24.01 9.20 -13.75
N VAL A 259 -24.57 8.77 -12.62
CA VAL A 259 -23.84 8.73 -11.34
C VAL A 259 -22.68 7.74 -11.40
N ALA A 260 -22.86 6.56 -12.01
CA ALA A 260 -21.79 5.58 -12.20
C ALA A 260 -20.63 6.15 -13.02
N ILE A 261 -20.93 6.82 -14.14
CA ILE A 261 -19.91 7.45 -14.99
C ILE A 261 -19.19 8.56 -14.23
N LEU A 262 -19.92 9.40 -13.50
CA LEU A 262 -19.34 10.49 -12.71
C LEU A 262 -18.37 9.94 -11.66
N PHE A 263 -18.79 8.94 -10.88
CA PHE A 263 -17.90 8.28 -9.91
C PHE A 263 -16.72 7.60 -10.60
N GLY A 264 -16.93 6.95 -11.74
CA GLY A 264 -15.86 6.37 -12.55
C GLY A 264 -14.80 7.39 -12.95
N VAL A 265 -15.20 8.56 -13.44
CA VAL A 265 -14.28 9.65 -13.81
C VAL A 265 -13.52 10.16 -12.58
N VAL A 266 -14.22 10.41 -11.47
CA VAL A 266 -13.60 10.88 -10.22
C VAL A 266 -12.56 9.87 -9.73
N LYS A 267 -12.86 8.57 -9.75
CA LYS A 267 -11.92 7.50 -9.38
C LYS A 267 -10.68 7.49 -10.26
N VAL A 268 -10.87 7.55 -11.59
CA VAL A 268 -9.74 7.59 -12.52
C VAL A 268 -8.87 8.82 -12.24
N VAL A 269 -9.47 10.00 -12.06
CA VAL A 269 -8.71 11.22 -11.77
C VAL A 269 -7.93 11.12 -10.46
N ALA A 270 -8.58 10.65 -9.39
CA ALA A 270 -7.96 10.48 -8.09
C ALA A 270 -6.81 9.45 -8.13
N MET A 271 -7.06 8.26 -8.69
CA MET A 271 -6.07 7.18 -8.72
C MET A 271 -4.87 7.49 -9.63
N MET A 272 -5.09 8.12 -10.78
CA MET A 272 -3.97 8.55 -11.65
C MET A 272 -3.18 9.70 -11.03
N GLY A 273 -3.83 10.61 -10.30
CA GLY A 273 -3.16 11.63 -9.50
C GLY A 273 -2.29 11.04 -8.39
N LEU A 274 -2.82 10.06 -7.65
CA LEU A 274 -2.08 9.32 -6.62
C LEU A 274 -0.90 8.54 -7.21
N LEU A 275 -1.11 7.87 -8.35
CA LEU A 275 -0.05 7.17 -9.06
C LEU A 275 1.06 8.14 -9.49
N ALA A 276 0.71 9.31 -10.04
CA ALA A 276 1.69 10.33 -10.42
C ALA A 276 2.47 10.88 -9.21
N LEU A 277 1.81 11.06 -8.07
CA LEU A 277 2.47 11.44 -6.82
C LEU A 277 3.44 10.34 -6.36
N LEU A 278 3.02 9.08 -6.37
CA LEU A 278 3.86 7.94 -6.03
C LEU A 278 5.10 7.87 -6.94
N GLU A 279 4.90 7.94 -8.26
CA GLU A 279 6.00 7.95 -9.24
C GLU A 279 6.94 9.15 -9.10
N SER A 280 6.51 10.25 -8.47
CA SER A 280 7.32 11.45 -8.25
C SER A 280 8.14 11.36 -6.95
N VAL A 281 7.71 10.55 -5.98
CA VAL A 281 8.37 10.40 -4.67
C VAL A 281 9.23 9.13 -4.61
N VAL A 282 8.87 8.10 -5.39
CA VAL A 282 9.51 6.78 -5.36
C VAL A 282 10.50 6.62 -6.52
N VAL A 283 11.60 5.91 -6.26
CA VAL A 283 12.63 5.60 -7.26
C VAL A 283 12.49 4.14 -7.72
N LYS A 284 12.83 3.88 -8.99
CA LYS A 284 12.87 2.53 -9.56
C LYS A 284 13.82 1.63 -8.76
N MET A 285 13.35 0.43 -8.42
CA MET A 285 14.15 -0.58 -7.72
C MET A 285 15.07 -1.32 -8.69
N ARG A 286 16.14 -1.90 -8.14
CA ARG A 286 16.97 -2.85 -8.89
C ARG A 286 16.20 -4.16 -9.06
N PHE A 287 16.36 -4.80 -10.22
CA PHE A 287 15.66 -6.05 -10.57
C PHE A 287 15.77 -7.13 -9.48
N TYR A 288 16.93 -7.31 -8.85
CA TYR A 288 17.10 -8.31 -7.77
C TYR A 288 16.21 -8.07 -6.54
N ARG A 289 15.81 -6.82 -6.25
CA ARG A 289 14.91 -6.49 -5.13
C ARG A 289 13.43 -6.68 -5.48
N MET A 290 13.11 -6.99 -6.73
CA MET A 290 11.74 -7.28 -7.15
C MET A 290 11.19 -8.52 -6.46
N GLN A 291 12.04 -9.51 -6.21
CA GLN A 291 11.69 -10.71 -5.46
C GLN A 291 11.29 -10.36 -4.02
N GLU A 292 12.03 -9.47 -3.36
CA GLU A 292 11.70 -8.99 -2.02
C GLU A 292 10.35 -8.25 -2.00
N TYR A 293 10.12 -7.39 -2.99
CA TYR A 293 8.86 -6.65 -3.11
C TYR A 293 7.65 -7.57 -3.31
N MET A 294 7.73 -8.55 -4.23
CA MET A 294 6.62 -9.50 -4.42
C MET A 294 6.44 -10.43 -3.24
N SER A 295 7.52 -10.83 -2.57
CA SER A 295 7.42 -11.63 -1.34
C SER A 295 6.65 -10.86 -0.26
N ILE A 296 6.91 -9.55 -0.10
CA ILE A 296 6.15 -8.72 0.85
C ILE A 296 4.67 -8.69 0.48
N ALA A 297 4.33 -8.52 -0.80
CA ALA A 297 2.93 -8.54 -1.24
C ALA A 297 2.27 -9.89 -0.96
N PHE A 298 2.93 -10.99 -1.32
CA PHE A 298 2.45 -12.35 -1.09
C PHE A 298 2.22 -12.65 0.39
N PHE A 299 3.21 -12.41 1.24
CA PHE A 299 3.07 -12.66 2.68
C PHE A 299 2.02 -11.76 3.31
N THR A 300 1.86 -10.51 2.86
CA THR A 300 0.82 -9.62 3.38
C THR A 300 -0.59 -10.14 3.05
N ALA A 301 -0.81 -10.61 1.81
CA ALA A 301 -2.07 -11.26 1.43
C ALA A 301 -2.30 -12.56 2.22
N MET A 302 -1.25 -13.38 2.38
CA MET A 302 -1.30 -14.63 3.15
C MET A 302 -1.64 -14.37 4.63
N PHE A 303 -1.07 -13.33 5.26
CA PHE A 303 -1.43 -12.94 6.62
C PHE A 303 -2.89 -12.51 6.71
N GLY A 304 -3.40 -11.74 5.75
CA GLY A 304 -4.82 -11.40 5.66
C GLY A 304 -5.72 -12.64 5.63
N MET A 305 -5.35 -13.64 4.82
CA MET A 305 -6.06 -14.93 4.74
C MET A 305 -5.97 -15.74 6.05
N LEU A 306 -4.79 -15.83 6.67
CA LEU A 306 -4.62 -16.56 7.92
C LEU A 306 -5.46 -15.96 9.04
N ILE A 307 -5.53 -14.63 9.12
CA ILE A 307 -6.37 -13.92 10.09
C ILE A 307 -7.86 -14.20 9.80
N ALA A 308 -8.26 -14.21 8.52
CA ALA A 308 -9.62 -14.58 8.13
C ALA A 308 -10.00 -15.99 8.58
N ILE A 309 -9.12 -16.97 8.34
CA ILE A 309 -9.32 -18.36 8.77
C ILE A 309 -9.38 -18.45 10.28
N PHE A 310 -8.47 -17.77 10.98
CA PHE A 310 -8.43 -17.77 12.45
C PHE A 310 -9.71 -17.18 13.06
N SER A 311 -10.18 -16.06 12.51
CA SER A 311 -11.45 -15.42 12.91
C SER A 311 -12.63 -16.37 12.70
N ALA A 312 -12.68 -17.06 11.55
CA ALA A 312 -13.72 -18.04 11.24
C ALA A 312 -13.67 -19.29 12.16
N VAL A 313 -12.48 -19.77 12.51
CA VAL A 313 -12.31 -20.95 13.39
C VAL A 313 -12.70 -20.64 14.83
N ILE A 314 -12.37 -19.45 15.32
CA ILE A 314 -12.64 -19.03 16.71
C ILE A 314 -14.04 -18.42 16.86
N ASN A 315 -14.71 -18.09 15.76
CA ASN A 315 -16.02 -17.44 15.76
C ASN A 315 -15.99 -16.10 16.51
N VAL A 316 -14.87 -15.38 16.40
CA VAL A 316 -14.67 -14.05 16.96
C VAL A 316 -14.33 -13.12 15.81
N ASP A 317 -15.19 -12.13 15.59
CA ASP A 317 -14.96 -11.08 14.62
C ASP A 317 -13.85 -10.14 15.09
N ILE A 318 -12.89 -9.90 14.20
CA ILE A 318 -11.75 -9.03 14.49
C ILE A 318 -12.13 -7.62 14.06
N GLU A 319 -12.36 -6.75 15.03
CA GLU A 319 -12.72 -5.35 14.78
C GLU A 319 -11.53 -4.49 14.36
N TYR A 320 -11.79 -3.31 13.75
CA TYR A 320 -10.74 -2.42 13.23
C TYR A 320 -9.73 -2.01 14.28
N HIS A 321 -10.20 -1.64 15.46
CA HIS A 321 -9.34 -1.17 16.54
C HIS A 321 -8.35 -2.26 16.99
N THR A 322 -8.77 -3.53 16.98
CA THR A 322 -7.91 -4.68 17.33
C THR A 322 -6.83 -4.92 16.27
N LEU A 323 -7.18 -4.86 14.99
CA LEU A 323 -6.23 -5.00 13.89
C LEU A 323 -5.16 -3.90 13.93
N PHE A 324 -5.60 -2.64 14.09
CA PHE A 324 -4.67 -1.51 14.14
C PHE A 324 -3.79 -1.55 15.40
N ALA A 325 -4.30 -2.03 16.54
CA ALA A 325 -3.49 -2.25 17.72
C ALA A 325 -2.41 -3.32 17.50
N ALA A 326 -2.76 -4.44 16.87
CA ALA A 326 -1.78 -5.47 16.49
C ALA A 326 -0.71 -4.91 15.51
N LEU A 327 -1.12 -4.11 14.52
CA LEU A 327 -0.20 -3.44 13.60
C LEU A 327 0.71 -2.42 14.32
N ALA A 328 0.19 -1.67 15.28
CA ALA A 328 0.95 -0.70 16.06
C ALA A 328 2.10 -1.39 16.81
N VAL A 329 1.80 -2.50 17.48
CA VAL A 329 2.79 -3.34 18.18
C VAL A 329 3.77 -3.98 17.19
N PHE A 330 3.26 -4.54 16.08
CA PHE A 330 4.08 -5.16 15.03
C PHE A 330 5.15 -4.20 14.48
N PHE A 331 4.78 -2.95 14.16
CA PHE A 331 5.75 -1.96 13.69
C PHE A 331 6.80 -1.61 14.76
N VAL A 332 6.45 -1.59 16.05
CA VAL A 332 7.44 -1.39 17.12
C VAL A 332 8.38 -2.59 17.27
N ILE A 333 7.91 -3.82 17.07
CA ILE A 333 8.80 -4.99 17.03
C ILE A 333 9.79 -4.87 15.88
N LEU A 334 9.32 -4.48 14.68
CA LEU A 334 10.17 -4.23 13.53
C LEU A 334 11.17 -3.09 13.77
N LEU A 335 10.78 -2.05 14.51
CA LEU A 335 11.66 -0.97 14.95
C LEU A 335 12.77 -1.50 15.85
N PHE A 336 12.43 -2.35 16.82
CA PHE A 336 13.34 -2.83 17.85
C PHE A 336 14.53 -3.64 17.29
N GLY A 337 14.34 -4.38 16.21
CA GLY A 337 15.43 -5.15 15.58
C GLY A 337 16.32 -4.37 14.61
N ARG A 338 16.18 -3.04 14.50
CA ARG A 338 16.86 -2.23 13.49
C ARG A 338 17.86 -1.26 14.10
N ALA A 339 19.12 -1.38 13.70
CA ALA A 339 20.19 -0.51 14.17
C ALA A 339 20.25 0.87 13.47
N ARG A 340 19.53 1.07 12.34
CA ARG A 340 19.56 2.34 11.60
C ARG A 340 18.45 3.27 12.06
N SER A 341 18.81 4.40 12.66
CA SER A 341 17.86 5.39 13.19
C SER A 341 16.84 5.90 12.16
N GLN A 342 17.24 6.05 10.89
CA GLN A 342 16.34 6.44 9.78
C GLN A 342 15.26 5.41 9.50
N VAL A 343 15.57 4.12 9.69
CA VAL A 343 14.63 3.01 9.50
C VAL A 343 13.73 2.88 10.71
N MET A 344 14.28 3.01 11.92
CA MET A 344 13.51 3.04 13.17
C MET A 344 12.43 4.13 13.13
N LEU A 345 12.79 5.34 12.70
CA LEU A 345 11.85 6.46 12.60
C LEU A 345 10.70 6.21 11.63
N ARG A 346 10.92 5.45 10.56
CA ARG A 346 9.85 5.05 9.62
C ARG A 346 8.88 4.08 10.28
N TYR A 347 9.38 3.08 11.01
CA TYR A 347 8.53 2.15 11.76
C TYR A 347 7.77 2.83 12.89
N TYR A 348 8.38 3.82 13.56
CA TYR A 348 7.67 4.67 14.53
C TYR A 348 6.51 5.43 13.88
N ALA A 349 6.73 6.02 12.70
CA ALA A 349 5.68 6.72 11.96
C ALA A 349 4.54 5.76 11.56
N PHE A 350 4.85 4.55 11.11
CA PHE A 350 3.84 3.53 10.81
C PHE A 350 3.08 3.06 12.06
N SER A 351 3.76 2.86 13.18
CA SER A 351 3.11 2.54 14.46
C SER A 351 2.15 3.66 14.90
N SER A 352 2.57 4.92 14.75
CA SER A 352 1.73 6.08 15.08
C SER A 352 0.54 6.24 14.13
N LEU A 353 0.71 5.91 12.84
CA LEU A 353 -0.39 5.83 11.88
C LEU A 353 -1.39 4.75 12.28
N SER A 354 -0.92 3.59 12.75
CA SER A 354 -1.80 2.54 13.28
C SER A 354 -2.59 3.02 14.50
N ILE A 355 -2.01 3.83 15.40
CA ILE A 355 -2.74 4.40 16.55
C ILE A 355 -3.86 5.35 16.09
N ALA A 356 -3.61 6.17 15.07
CA ALA A 356 -4.69 6.94 14.45
C ALA A 356 -5.77 6.01 13.84
N GLY A 357 -5.37 4.87 13.28
CA GLY A 357 -6.28 3.81 12.84
C GLY A 357 -7.12 3.20 13.97
N ILE A 358 -6.56 3.02 15.17
CA ILE A 358 -7.32 2.58 16.35
C ILE A 358 -8.45 3.57 16.65
N ALA A 359 -8.15 4.87 16.69
CA ALA A 359 -9.15 5.89 16.96
C ALA A 359 -10.24 5.96 15.88
N LEU A 360 -9.86 5.83 14.59
CA LEU A 360 -10.84 5.75 13.51
C LEU A 360 -11.70 4.48 13.61
N GLY A 361 -11.11 3.34 13.96
CA GLY A 361 -11.82 2.09 14.20
C GLY A 361 -12.84 2.21 15.34
N LEU A 362 -12.45 2.86 16.43
CA LEU A 362 -13.34 3.18 17.56
C LEU A 362 -14.45 4.15 17.16
N SER A 363 -14.21 5.06 16.21
CA SER A 363 -15.20 6.05 15.76
C SER A 363 -16.44 5.45 15.07
N PHE A 364 -16.35 4.20 14.62
CA PHE A 364 -17.50 3.46 14.08
C PHE A 364 -18.39 2.85 15.17
N ILE A 365 -17.91 2.78 16.41
CA ILE A 365 -18.58 2.10 17.53
C ILE A 365 -19.17 3.14 18.51
N LEU A 366 -18.46 4.24 18.73
CA LEU A 366 -18.80 5.30 19.69
C LEU A 366 -19.79 6.32 19.13
N GLY A 367 -20.42 7.12 20.00
CA GLY A 367 -21.51 8.03 19.63
C GLY A 367 -21.08 9.21 18.74
N GLU A 368 -22.04 9.91 18.11
CA GLU A 368 -21.77 11.00 17.15
C GLU A 368 -20.95 12.18 17.72
N GLU A 369 -21.06 12.49 19.02
CA GLU A 369 -20.21 13.51 19.65
C GLU A 369 -18.75 13.04 19.80
N GLU A 370 -18.54 11.80 20.24
CA GLU A 370 -17.22 11.18 20.42
C GLU A 370 -16.52 10.96 19.07
N LYS A 371 -17.28 10.66 18.01
CA LYS A 371 -16.78 10.51 16.65
C LYS A 371 -16.00 11.72 16.17
N LYS A 372 -16.51 12.95 16.41
CA LYS A 372 -15.79 14.18 16.02
C LYS A 372 -14.46 14.32 16.74
N HIS A 373 -14.42 13.98 18.03
CA HIS A 373 -13.20 14.00 18.82
C HIS A 373 -12.18 12.97 18.33
N LEU A 374 -12.61 11.74 18.02
CA LEU A 374 -11.72 10.69 17.51
C LEU A 374 -11.16 11.00 16.12
N TRP A 375 -11.96 11.60 15.23
CA TRP A 375 -11.50 12.06 13.92
C TRP A 375 -10.46 13.18 14.03
N LEU A 376 -10.70 14.14 14.93
CA LEU A 376 -9.74 15.20 15.22
C LEU A 376 -8.45 14.61 15.80
N PHE A 377 -8.55 13.70 16.78
CA PHE A 377 -7.42 13.01 17.36
C PHE A 377 -6.59 12.23 16.33
N ALA A 378 -7.25 11.45 15.46
CA ALA A 378 -6.58 10.71 14.40
C ALA A 378 -5.83 11.66 13.45
N THR A 379 -6.47 12.77 13.07
CA THR A 379 -5.86 13.80 12.21
C THR A 379 -4.64 14.44 12.86
N VAL A 380 -4.74 14.83 14.13
CA VAL A 380 -3.64 15.42 14.91
C VAL A 380 -2.50 14.42 15.07
N THR A 381 -2.80 13.15 15.37
CA THR A 381 -1.80 12.08 15.49
C THR A 381 -1.06 11.85 14.17
N ILE A 382 -1.76 11.84 13.03
CA ILE A 382 -1.12 11.72 11.71
C ILE A 382 -0.21 12.93 11.44
N LEU A 383 -0.72 14.15 11.61
CA LEU A 383 0.05 15.36 11.33
C LEU A 383 1.28 15.48 12.22
N ILE A 384 1.12 15.27 13.53
CA ILE A 384 2.21 15.45 14.49
C ILE A 384 3.14 14.24 14.49
N LYS A 385 2.64 13.04 14.79
CA LYS A 385 3.50 11.86 15.05
C LYS A 385 3.95 11.15 13.78
N ALA A 386 3.10 11.05 12.76
CA ALA A 386 3.47 10.36 11.52
C ALA A 386 4.22 11.25 10.52
N ILE A 387 4.07 12.58 10.59
CA ILE A 387 4.67 13.53 9.64
C ILE A 387 5.68 14.47 10.32
N ILE A 388 5.25 15.34 11.24
CA ILE A 388 6.11 16.40 11.82
C ILE A 388 7.28 15.82 12.60
N ILE A 389 7.05 14.89 13.54
CA ILE A 389 8.11 14.30 14.36
C ILE A 389 9.19 13.64 13.48
N PRO A 390 8.85 12.79 12.48
CA PRO A 390 9.83 12.27 11.54
C PRO A 390 10.61 13.33 10.77
N ILE A 391 9.98 14.45 10.38
CA ILE A 391 10.67 15.55 9.70
C ILE A 391 11.67 16.24 10.65
N VAL A 392 11.24 16.58 11.86
CA VAL A 392 12.06 17.27 12.88
C VAL A 392 13.24 16.39 13.29
N VAL A 393 13.00 15.11 13.59
CA VAL A 393 14.07 14.17 13.96
C VAL A 393 15.04 13.97 12.80
N ARG A 394 14.56 13.87 11.54
CA ARG A 394 15.46 13.79 10.37
C ARG A 394 16.29 15.05 10.19
N TYR A 395 15.71 16.22 10.41
CA TYR A 395 16.42 17.48 10.34
C TYR A 395 17.55 17.54 11.39
N ALA A 396 17.24 17.18 12.65
CA ALA A 396 18.22 17.09 13.72
C ALA A 396 19.35 16.09 13.39
N GLN A 397 19.00 14.90 12.89
CA GLN A 397 19.99 13.89 12.47
C GLN A 397 20.91 14.39 11.35
N ARG A 398 20.38 15.09 10.34
CA ARG A 398 21.20 15.64 9.25
C ARG A 398 22.21 16.69 9.73
N LYS A 399 21.83 17.47 10.75
CA LYS A 399 22.68 18.49 11.36
C LYS A 399 23.76 17.88 12.25
N HIS A 400 23.47 16.76 12.90
CA HIS A 400 24.38 16.07 13.81
C HIS A 400 24.67 14.62 13.34
N LYS A 401 25.27 14.48 12.15
CA LYS A 401 25.52 13.16 11.51
C LYS A 401 26.34 12.20 12.38
N GLU A 402 27.22 12.75 13.21
CA GLU A 402 28.12 11.96 14.04
C GLU A 402 27.43 11.36 15.29
N LEU A 403 26.20 11.77 15.61
CA LEU A 403 25.38 11.18 16.68
C LEU A 403 24.53 9.99 16.19
N ILE A 404 24.64 9.63 14.91
CA ILE A 404 23.77 8.62 14.26
C ILE A 404 24.29 7.19 14.49
N SER A 405 25.59 7.01 14.72
CA SER A 405 26.21 5.69 14.79
C SER A 405 26.67 5.35 16.20
N SER A 406 25.83 4.64 16.93
CA SER A 406 26.28 3.83 18.07
C SER A 406 25.80 2.41 17.86
N PRO A 407 26.64 1.40 18.11
CA PRO A 407 26.27 0.00 17.93
C PRO A 407 25.08 -0.35 18.83
N SER A 408 24.09 -1.06 18.29
CA SER A 408 23.11 -1.76 19.13
C SER A 408 23.83 -2.82 19.94
N PHE A 409 23.52 -2.92 21.23
CA PHE A 409 24.06 -3.98 22.08
C PHE A 409 23.63 -5.37 21.60
N LEU A 410 22.43 -5.48 21.02
CA LEU A 410 21.86 -6.74 20.53
C LEU A 410 21.91 -6.83 19.00
N ARG A 411 22.12 -8.06 18.52
CA ARG A 411 21.92 -8.41 17.10
C ARG A 411 20.41 -8.32 16.76
N PRO A 412 20.04 -8.09 15.49
CA PRO A 412 18.62 -8.02 15.09
C PRO A 412 17.79 -9.24 15.53
N ALA A 413 18.31 -10.45 15.36
CA ALA A 413 17.60 -11.67 15.73
C ALA A 413 17.31 -11.78 17.24
N SER A 414 18.29 -11.46 18.10
CA SER A 414 18.10 -11.47 19.55
C SER A 414 17.18 -10.35 20.02
N SER A 415 17.16 -9.21 19.32
CA SER A 415 16.22 -8.14 19.59
C SER A 415 14.77 -8.59 19.35
N TYR A 416 14.48 -9.25 18.22
CA TYR A 416 13.13 -9.79 17.98
C TYR A 416 12.73 -10.85 19.02
N PHE A 417 13.67 -11.69 19.46
CA PHE A 417 13.40 -12.66 20.52
C PHE A 417 13.01 -11.98 21.84
N VAL A 418 13.76 -10.96 22.26
CA VAL A 418 13.44 -10.18 23.47
C VAL A 418 12.08 -9.51 23.35
N ALA A 419 11.72 -8.96 22.18
CA ALA A 419 10.39 -8.39 21.96
C ALA A 419 9.27 -9.44 22.14
N VAL A 420 9.44 -10.65 21.61
CA VAL A 420 8.47 -11.74 21.78
C VAL A 420 8.34 -12.15 23.26
N VAL A 421 9.46 -12.23 23.99
CA VAL A 421 9.45 -12.51 25.43
C VAL A 421 8.69 -11.43 26.21
N ILE A 422 8.89 -10.14 25.89
CA ILE A 422 8.16 -9.03 26.50
C ILE A 422 6.66 -9.15 26.24
N LEU A 423 6.25 -9.49 25.01
CA LEU A 423 4.84 -9.71 24.68
C LEU A 423 4.24 -10.89 25.46
N GLY A 424 4.94 -12.02 25.51
CA GLY A 424 4.49 -13.21 26.25
C GLY A 424 4.38 -12.95 27.75
N ALA A 425 5.36 -12.25 28.33
CA ALA A 425 5.33 -11.84 29.73
C ALA A 425 4.16 -10.88 30.00
N THR A 426 3.94 -9.89 29.12
CA THR A 426 2.81 -8.95 29.23
C THR A 426 1.47 -9.69 29.22
N PHE A 427 1.30 -10.64 28.29
CA PHE A 427 0.08 -11.45 28.19
C PHE A 427 -0.17 -12.26 29.46
N PHE A 428 0.87 -12.93 29.98
CA PHE A 428 0.77 -13.75 31.17
C PHE A 428 0.47 -12.93 32.43
N VAL A 429 1.16 -11.80 32.60
CA VAL A 429 0.92 -10.87 33.72
C VAL A 429 -0.51 -10.34 33.67
N MET A 430 -0.98 -9.90 32.51
CA MET A 430 -2.35 -9.39 32.38
C MET A 430 -3.41 -10.47 32.64
N LYS A 431 -3.15 -11.71 32.23
CA LYS A 431 -4.07 -12.82 32.48
C LYS A 431 -4.10 -13.25 33.95
N GLN A 432 -2.99 -13.14 34.67
CA GLN A 432 -2.86 -13.59 36.06
C GLN A 432 -3.12 -12.53 37.11
N THR A 433 -2.92 -11.25 36.79
CA THR A 433 -3.11 -10.17 37.74
C THR A 433 -4.58 -9.73 37.73
N PRO A 434 -5.33 -9.90 38.84
CA PRO A 434 -6.70 -9.39 38.97
C PRO A 434 -6.69 -7.88 39.23
N ILE A 435 -5.78 -7.11 38.62
CA ILE A 435 -5.69 -5.64 38.76
C ILE A 435 -6.92 -4.96 38.14
N VAL A 436 -7.80 -5.72 37.49
CA VAL A 436 -8.86 -5.19 36.64
C VAL A 436 -10.24 -5.67 37.11
N GLY A 437 -10.60 -5.30 38.35
CA GLY A 437 -12.00 -5.33 38.81
C GLY A 437 -12.85 -4.16 38.26
N VAL A 438 -12.28 -3.32 37.39
CA VAL A 438 -12.91 -2.10 36.83
C VAL A 438 -12.87 -2.06 35.29
N VAL A 439 -12.01 -2.85 34.63
CA VAL A 439 -11.88 -2.91 33.15
C VAL A 439 -11.66 -4.38 32.75
N GLU A 440 -12.29 -4.89 31.70
CA GLU A 440 -12.06 -6.27 31.26
C GLU A 440 -10.72 -6.42 30.51
N PHE A 441 -10.21 -7.65 30.35
CA PHE A 441 -9.04 -7.88 29.50
C PHE A 441 -9.38 -7.49 28.05
N ASP A 442 -8.84 -6.36 27.59
CA ASP A 442 -9.00 -5.86 26.23
C ASP A 442 -7.68 -5.95 25.46
N THR A 443 -7.78 -6.32 24.18
CA THR A 443 -6.69 -6.28 23.19
C THR A 443 -5.98 -4.92 23.15
N LEU A 444 -6.71 -3.83 23.31
CA LEU A 444 -6.15 -2.48 23.33
C LEU A 444 -5.30 -2.23 24.59
N LEU A 445 -5.76 -2.73 25.73
CA LEU A 445 -5.01 -2.65 26.99
C LEU A 445 -3.70 -3.46 26.89
N PHE A 446 -3.76 -4.63 26.26
CA PHE A 446 -2.56 -5.43 25.96
C PHE A 446 -1.59 -4.68 25.06
N ALA A 447 -2.08 -4.08 23.97
CA ALA A 447 -1.25 -3.30 23.06
C ALA A 447 -0.59 -2.10 23.75
N SER A 448 -1.32 -1.40 24.62
CA SER A 448 -0.78 -0.31 25.44
C SER A 448 0.41 -0.76 26.30
N ILE A 449 0.22 -1.79 27.14
CA ILE A 449 1.26 -2.26 28.06
C ILE A 449 2.46 -2.82 27.27
N ALA A 450 2.18 -3.54 26.18
CA ALA A 450 3.20 -4.04 25.26
C ALA A 450 4.03 -2.90 24.64
N LEU A 451 3.39 -1.83 24.17
CA LEU A 451 4.08 -0.65 23.62
C LEU A 451 4.96 0.03 24.66
N VAL A 452 4.46 0.22 25.90
CA VAL A 452 5.26 0.77 27.00
C VAL A 452 6.48 -0.12 27.30
N GLY A 453 6.28 -1.43 27.42
CA GLY A 453 7.36 -2.40 27.68
C GLY A 453 8.41 -2.43 26.56
N LEU A 454 7.97 -2.44 25.30
CA LEU A 454 8.86 -2.37 24.13
C LEU A 454 9.59 -1.02 24.06
N GLY A 455 8.92 0.08 24.39
CA GLY A 455 9.53 1.42 24.45
C GLY A 455 10.65 1.49 25.49
N LEU A 456 10.41 0.98 26.70
CA LEU A 456 11.46 0.88 27.74
C LEU A 456 12.62 -0.01 27.27
N ALA A 457 12.33 -1.17 26.68
CA ALA A 457 13.35 -2.06 26.15
C ALA A 457 14.18 -1.40 25.04
N THR A 458 13.57 -0.59 24.17
CA THR A 458 14.31 0.15 23.13
C THR A 458 15.31 1.13 23.73
N MET A 459 14.97 1.83 24.83
CA MET A 459 15.89 2.72 25.54
C MET A 459 17.07 1.96 26.17
N ILE A 460 16.81 0.77 26.71
CA ILE A 460 17.83 -0.04 27.39
C ILE A 460 18.82 -0.64 26.36
N VAL A 461 18.30 -1.23 25.28
CA VAL A 461 19.10 -1.93 24.27
C VAL A 461 19.89 -0.97 23.39
N HIS A 462 19.31 0.20 23.07
CA HIS A 462 19.93 1.19 22.23
C HIS A 462 20.29 2.44 23.04
N ARG A 463 21.56 2.55 23.42
CA ARG A 463 22.08 3.63 24.27
C ARG A 463 22.39 4.93 23.53
N ASN A 464 21.76 5.17 22.37
CA ASN A 464 21.90 6.42 21.63
C ASN A 464 20.77 7.38 22.05
N ILE A 465 21.08 8.67 22.20
CA ILE A 465 20.13 9.76 22.42
C ILE A 465 18.91 9.65 21.48
N PHE A 466 19.12 9.36 20.19
CA PHE A 466 17.99 9.22 19.26
C PHE A 466 17.09 8.02 19.55
N SER A 467 17.67 6.92 20.03
CA SER A 467 16.90 5.76 20.45
C SER A 467 16.20 5.97 21.79
N GLN A 468 16.76 6.80 22.67
CA GLN A 468 16.08 7.25 23.88
C GLN A 468 14.85 8.11 23.53
N ILE A 469 14.99 9.06 22.60
CA ILE A 469 13.87 9.86 22.08
C ILE A 469 12.81 8.95 21.46
N LEU A 470 13.21 8.01 20.60
CA LEU A 470 12.28 7.06 19.98
C LEU A 470 11.59 6.17 21.01
N GLY A 471 12.31 5.68 22.03
CA GLY A 471 11.73 4.91 23.12
C GLY A 471 10.70 5.71 23.90
N LEU A 472 10.96 7.00 24.17
CA LEU A 472 10.03 7.87 24.88
C LEU A 472 8.75 8.07 24.07
N LEU A 473 8.90 8.32 22.77
CA LEU A 473 7.79 8.45 21.84
C LEU A 473 6.95 7.16 21.71
N ILE A 474 7.58 5.99 21.82
CA ILE A 474 6.88 4.69 21.83
C ILE A 474 6.10 4.50 23.15
N ILE A 475 6.69 4.88 24.29
CA ILE A 475 6.01 4.84 25.59
C ILE A 475 4.78 5.75 25.57
N GLU A 476 4.93 6.96 25.04
CA GLU A 476 3.81 7.89 24.85
C GLU A 476 2.69 7.28 24.00
N ASN A 477 3.06 6.61 22.91
CA ASN A 477 2.11 5.89 22.07
C ASN A 477 1.37 4.80 22.85
N GLY A 478 2.05 4.05 23.73
CA GLY A 478 1.41 3.11 24.64
C GLY A 478 0.43 3.78 25.60
N ILE A 479 0.83 4.89 26.24
CA ILE A 479 -0.04 5.71 27.11
C ILE A 479 -1.25 6.24 26.34
N THR A 480 -1.06 6.67 25.09
CA THR A 480 -2.14 7.15 24.23
C THR A 480 -3.16 6.05 23.91
N VAL A 481 -2.70 4.80 23.73
CA VAL A 481 -3.62 3.67 23.56
C VAL A 481 -4.34 3.36 24.89
N PHE A 482 -3.65 3.43 26.02
CA PHE A 482 -4.27 3.26 27.35
C PHE A 482 -5.41 4.24 27.61
N THR A 483 -5.23 5.49 27.20
CA THR A 483 -6.24 6.53 27.38
C THR A 483 -7.47 6.31 26.51
N LEU A 484 -7.28 5.86 25.26
CA LEU A 484 -8.39 5.48 24.37
C LEU A 484 -9.24 4.35 24.96
N VAL A 485 -8.65 3.42 25.71
CA VAL A 485 -9.36 2.33 26.41
C VAL A 485 -10.13 2.84 27.63
N THR A 486 -9.47 3.66 28.46
CA THR A 486 -9.97 3.94 29.81
C THR A 486 -11.05 5.02 29.83
N VAL A 487 -10.93 6.05 29.00
CA VAL A 487 -11.71 7.29 29.24
C VAL A 487 -12.88 7.46 28.27
N LYS A 488 -12.95 6.79 27.12
CA LYS A 488 -13.96 6.94 26.04
C LYS A 488 -14.16 8.39 25.51
N SER A 489 -13.79 9.43 26.25
CA SER A 489 -13.89 10.85 25.92
C SER A 489 -12.90 11.68 26.77
N LEU A 490 -11.61 11.71 26.41
CA LEU A 490 -10.69 12.69 27.00
C LEU A 490 -10.83 14.06 26.33
N PRO A 491 -10.69 15.17 27.07
CA PRO A 491 -10.48 16.48 26.49
C PRO A 491 -9.17 16.47 25.68
N LEU A 492 -9.26 16.86 24.40
CA LEU A 492 -8.14 17.06 23.46
C LEU A 492 -6.93 17.81 24.09
N LEU A 493 -7.19 18.64 25.09
CA LEU A 493 -6.21 19.41 25.87
C LEU A 493 -5.18 18.55 26.60
N ILE A 494 -5.56 17.39 27.14
CA ILE A 494 -4.63 16.52 27.88
C ILE A 494 -3.64 15.88 26.92
N GLU A 495 -4.11 15.41 25.77
CA GLU A 495 -3.24 14.84 24.75
C GLU A 495 -2.33 15.91 24.13
N LEU A 496 -2.87 17.08 23.78
CA LEU A 496 -2.05 18.22 23.30
C LEU A 496 -0.98 18.62 24.34
N GLY A 497 -1.31 18.57 25.64
CA GLY A 497 -0.34 18.75 26.71
C GLY A 497 0.79 17.72 26.68
N VAL A 498 0.47 16.44 26.55
CA VAL A 498 1.45 15.35 26.44
C VAL A 498 2.30 15.49 25.17
N PHE A 499 1.69 15.80 24.02
CA PHE A 499 2.39 16.06 22.76
C PHE A 499 3.41 17.20 22.89
N ILE A 500 3.01 18.33 23.49
CA ILE A 500 3.87 19.51 23.68
C ILE A 500 5.03 19.17 24.60
N ILE A 501 4.77 18.48 25.72
CA ILE A 501 5.81 18.07 26.68
C ILE A 501 6.86 17.20 25.99
N ILE A 502 6.47 16.33 25.08
CA ILE A 502 7.40 15.36 24.48
C ILE A 502 8.17 15.96 23.30
N VAL A 503 7.55 16.81 22.49
CA VAL A 503 8.29 17.61 21.50
C VAL A 503 9.31 18.50 22.20
N ALA A 504 8.92 19.15 23.30
CA ALA A 504 9.82 19.96 24.11
C ALA A 504 10.95 19.11 24.69
N SER A 505 10.65 17.93 25.24
CA SER A 505 11.65 17.02 25.83
C SER A 505 12.62 16.48 24.78
N ALA A 506 12.13 16.09 23.60
CA ALA A 506 12.97 15.65 22.48
C ALA A 506 13.87 16.78 21.96
N PHE A 507 13.34 18.01 21.89
CA PHE A 507 14.10 19.19 21.49
C PHE A 507 15.17 19.54 22.52
N ILE A 508 14.83 19.53 23.81
CA ILE A 508 15.77 19.76 24.92
C ILE A 508 16.85 18.68 24.92
N LEU A 509 16.48 17.39 24.80
CA LEU A 509 17.45 16.29 24.79
C LEU A 509 18.37 16.35 23.56
N SER A 510 17.85 16.80 22.41
CA SER A 510 18.68 17.04 21.22
C SER A 510 19.68 18.19 21.42
N ILE A 511 19.27 19.28 22.07
CA ILE A 511 20.16 20.41 22.38
C ILE A 511 21.19 20.00 23.43
N LEU A 512 20.74 19.35 24.50
CA LEU A 512 21.59 18.91 25.60
C LEU A 512 22.61 17.89 25.11
N GLY A 513 22.18 16.93 24.28
CA GLY A 513 23.06 15.96 23.63
C GLY A 513 24.12 16.60 22.74
N SER A 514 23.75 17.66 21.99
CA SER A 514 24.71 18.42 21.20
C SER A 514 25.72 19.16 22.09
N ARG A 515 25.26 19.78 23.19
CA ARG A 515 26.14 20.51 24.12
C ARG A 515 27.06 19.58 24.91
N ILE A 516 26.54 18.47 25.45
CA ILE A 516 27.33 17.48 26.20
C ILE A 516 28.49 16.99 25.35
N ARG A 517 28.24 16.71 24.07
CA ARG A 517 29.29 16.27 23.16
C ARG A 517 30.28 17.38 22.78
N GLU A 518 29.82 18.61 22.62
CA GLU A 518 30.71 19.76 22.37
C GLU A 518 31.69 19.96 23.54
N PHE A 519 31.27 19.65 24.77
CA PHE A 519 32.12 19.72 25.96
C PHE A 519 32.96 18.45 26.22
N HIS A 520 32.41 17.24 25.99
CA HIS A 520 33.04 15.97 26.39
C HIS A 520 33.52 15.09 25.22
N GLY A 521 33.36 15.52 23.97
CA GLY A 521 33.79 14.79 22.77
C GLY A 521 32.95 13.56 22.40
N SER A 522 32.25 12.95 23.37
CA SER A 522 31.37 11.80 23.18
C SER A 522 30.00 12.02 23.80
N SER A 523 28.98 11.39 23.19
CA SER A 523 27.64 11.28 23.74
C SER A 523 27.36 9.87 24.28
N ASP A 524 28.37 8.99 24.31
CA ASP A 524 28.23 7.66 24.86
C ASP A 524 28.24 7.70 26.39
N THR A 525 27.24 7.10 27.01
CA THR A 525 27.13 7.00 28.46
C THR A 525 28.26 6.18 29.09
N GLU A 526 28.95 5.32 28.33
CA GLU A 526 30.13 4.59 28.82
C GLU A 526 31.37 5.48 28.92
N ASP A 527 31.57 6.42 27.98
CA ASP A 527 32.70 7.35 28.02
C ASP A 527 32.58 8.30 29.23
N LEU A 528 31.35 8.68 29.59
CA LEU A 528 31.05 9.47 30.79
C LEU A 528 31.32 8.71 32.09
N ARG A 529 31.37 7.38 32.06
CA ARG A 529 31.63 6.53 33.22
C ARG A 529 33.14 6.38 33.49
N ASN A 530 33.98 6.70 32.51
CA ASN A 530 35.44 6.70 32.62
C ASN A 530 36.02 8.06 33.04
N LEU A 531 35.17 9.04 33.36
CA LEU A 531 35.59 10.30 33.95
C LEU A 531 35.96 10.06 35.42
N THR A 532 37.27 9.95 35.71
CA THR A 532 37.80 10.14 37.06
C THR A 532 37.84 11.63 37.39
N GLU A 533 37.57 11.98 38.65
CA GLU A 533 37.54 13.37 39.17
C GLU A 533 38.69 14.26 38.70
#